data_AF-A0A1Q7B5R5-F1
#
_entry.id   AF-A0A1Q7B5R5-F1
#
_cell.length_a   1.000
_cell.length_b   1.000
_cell.length_c   1.000
_cell.angle_alpha   90.00
_cell.angle_beta   90.00
_cell.angle_gamma   90.00
#
_symmetry.space_group_name_H-M   'P 1'
#
loop_
_entity.id
_entity.type
_entity.pdbx_description
1 polymer ?
#
loop_
_entity_poly.entity_id
_entity_poly.type
_entity_poly.pdbx_seq_one_letter_code
_entity_poly.pdbx_strand_id
1 'polypeptide(L)'
;MAPVRALPREERELMIAANNGHLLAFDNLSGLPAWLSDALCRLASGGSFAVRQLYTDDEEVLFKAARPTLLNGIEDIIGRSDLADRAILLTLGPIGEEQRRSETELWREFELARPAILGALLDAAAHGLRAVGSVHLGRLPRMADFALWATACETGLWPANTFTRAYAANRKAAIEGIIDADPIAACVREFMSERPSWTGSAADLLRVSVQRSSDCIPRDGTGWPKNPRVLAGHLRRAQTFLRALGIEIAFSREGRAGSRVIRMRSFPENTVSTVSSVSDSGSGADSEQQP
;
A
#
# COMPACT_ATOMS: atom_id res chain seq x y z
N MET A 1 17.46 -12.79 -19.00
CA MET A 1 16.56 -11.65 -18.69
C MET A 1 15.13 -12.11 -18.80
N ALA A 2 14.27 -11.78 -17.84
CA ALA A 2 12.83 -11.88 -18.09
C ALA A 2 12.49 -10.84 -19.17
N PRO A 3 11.80 -11.21 -20.27
CA PRO A 3 11.44 -10.23 -21.28
C PRO A 3 10.55 -9.16 -20.65
N VAL A 4 10.90 -7.89 -20.83
CA VAL A 4 10.03 -6.75 -20.50
C VAL A 4 8.77 -6.86 -21.36
N ARG A 5 7.60 -6.81 -20.73
CA ARG A 5 6.32 -7.06 -21.40
C ARG A 5 5.49 -5.78 -21.48
N ALA A 6 4.73 -5.67 -22.57
CA ALA A 6 3.62 -4.73 -22.64
C ALA A 6 2.55 -5.08 -21.60
N LEU A 7 1.74 -4.09 -21.23
CA LEU A 7 0.63 -4.28 -20.30
C LEU A 7 -0.38 -5.30 -20.86
N PRO A 8 -0.77 -6.34 -20.10
CA PRO A 8 -1.79 -7.29 -20.54
C PRO A 8 -3.13 -6.59 -20.74
N ARG A 9 -3.89 -7.03 -21.74
CA ARG A 9 -5.21 -6.48 -22.06
C ARG A 9 -6.34 -7.15 -21.28
N GLU A 10 -6.12 -8.36 -20.81
CA GLU A 10 -7.07 -9.16 -20.05
C GLU A 10 -6.38 -10.05 -19.00
N GLU A 11 -7.15 -10.54 -18.02
CA GLU A 11 -6.62 -11.39 -16.93
C GLU A 11 -5.97 -12.68 -17.46
N ARG A 12 -6.48 -13.24 -18.57
CA ARG A 12 -5.91 -14.45 -19.18
C ARG A 12 -4.46 -14.27 -19.60
N GLU A 13 -4.13 -13.15 -20.27
CA GLU A 13 -2.77 -12.86 -20.71
C GLU A 13 -1.82 -12.72 -19.52
N LEU A 14 -2.28 -12.07 -18.44
CA LEU A 14 -1.53 -11.95 -17.20
C LEU A 14 -1.26 -13.33 -16.58
N MET A 15 -2.23 -14.25 -16.61
CA MET A 15 -2.06 -15.61 -16.10
C MET A 15 -1.06 -16.42 -16.92
N ILE A 16 -1.11 -16.32 -18.25
CA ILE A 16 -0.13 -16.96 -19.13
C ILE A 16 1.27 -16.42 -18.83
N ALA A 17 1.41 -15.10 -18.62
CA ALA A 17 2.68 -14.51 -18.23
C ALA A 17 3.16 -15.00 -16.85
N ALA A 18 2.26 -15.08 -15.86
CA ALA A 18 2.58 -15.56 -14.51
C ALA A 18 2.97 -17.04 -14.47
N ASN A 19 2.37 -17.86 -15.34
CA ASN A 19 2.71 -19.28 -15.44
C ASN A 19 4.11 -19.49 -16.05
N ASN A 20 4.44 -18.70 -17.05
CA ASN A 20 5.66 -18.86 -17.84
C ASN A 20 6.85 -17.98 -17.38
N GLY A 21 6.70 -17.24 -16.28
CA GLY A 21 7.72 -16.32 -15.79
C GLY A 21 7.85 -16.32 -14.28
N HIS A 22 9.07 -16.20 -13.77
CA HIS A 22 9.36 -16.04 -12.33
C HIS A 22 9.23 -14.59 -11.85
N LEU A 23 9.40 -13.62 -12.75
CA LEU A 23 9.26 -12.18 -12.52
C LEU A 23 8.42 -11.59 -13.67
N LEU A 24 7.42 -10.79 -13.32
CA LEU A 24 6.65 -10.02 -14.30
C LEU A 24 7.18 -8.60 -14.32
N ALA A 25 7.69 -8.13 -15.45
CA ALA A 25 8.21 -6.77 -15.60
C ALA A 25 7.40 -6.02 -16.66
N PHE A 26 6.73 -4.95 -16.23
CA PHE A 26 5.95 -4.05 -17.07
C PHE A 26 6.61 -2.68 -17.10
N ASP A 27 6.93 -2.20 -18.29
CA ASP A 27 7.73 -1.00 -18.50
C ASP A 27 6.93 0.10 -19.20
N ASN A 28 7.37 1.34 -18.98
CA ASN A 28 6.81 2.56 -19.55
C ASN A 28 5.28 2.68 -19.35
N LEU A 29 4.83 2.47 -18.11
CA LEU A 29 3.42 2.59 -17.75
C LEU A 29 3.02 4.05 -17.53
N SER A 30 1.96 4.46 -18.21
CA SER A 30 1.27 5.75 -17.97
C SER A 30 0.06 5.63 -17.04
N GLY A 31 -0.22 4.42 -16.55
CA GLY A 31 -1.36 4.18 -15.67
C GLY A 31 -1.70 2.70 -15.54
N LEU A 32 -2.51 2.37 -14.53
CA LEU A 32 -2.89 1.00 -14.22
C LEU A 32 -4.43 0.83 -14.20
N PRO A 33 -5.00 0.00 -15.09
CA PRO A 33 -6.42 -0.34 -15.04
C PRO A 33 -6.82 -0.97 -13.70
N ALA A 34 -8.04 -0.69 -13.24
CA ALA A 34 -8.53 -1.18 -11.95
C ALA A 34 -8.49 -2.71 -11.84
N TRP A 35 -8.88 -3.43 -12.90
CA TRP A 35 -8.85 -4.89 -12.95
C TRP A 35 -7.43 -5.44 -12.79
N LEU A 36 -6.45 -4.77 -13.42
CA LEU A 36 -5.05 -5.19 -13.37
C LEU A 36 -4.46 -4.94 -11.98
N SER A 37 -4.80 -3.81 -11.36
CA SER A 37 -4.43 -3.54 -9.96
C SER A 37 -4.93 -4.64 -9.02
N ASP A 38 -6.19 -5.05 -9.14
CA ASP A 38 -6.76 -6.15 -8.33
C ASP A 38 -6.07 -7.49 -8.64
N ALA A 39 -5.78 -7.77 -9.92
CA ALA A 39 -5.09 -8.99 -10.32
C ALA A 39 -3.64 -9.04 -9.80
N LEU A 40 -2.90 -7.93 -9.84
CA LEU A 40 -1.56 -7.84 -9.26
C LEU A 40 -1.58 -8.04 -7.74
N CYS A 41 -2.58 -7.51 -7.02
CA CYS A 41 -2.76 -7.77 -5.60
C CYS A 41 -2.95 -9.27 -5.31
N ARG A 42 -3.77 -9.97 -6.13
CA ARG A 42 -3.97 -11.42 -6.00
C ARG A 42 -2.67 -12.18 -6.27
N LEU A 43 -1.92 -11.82 -7.32
CA LEU A 43 -0.62 -12.42 -7.65
C LEU A 43 0.43 -12.20 -6.56
N ALA A 44 0.45 -11.04 -5.91
CA ALA A 44 1.41 -10.74 -4.84
C ALA A 44 1.23 -11.66 -3.61
N SER A 45 0.00 -12.12 -3.33
CA SER A 45 -0.30 -13.03 -2.22
C SER A 45 -0.50 -14.49 -2.63
N GLY A 46 -0.28 -14.85 -3.90
CA GLY A 46 -0.48 -16.22 -4.37
C GLY A 46 -1.94 -16.67 -4.49
N GLY A 47 -2.85 -15.73 -4.74
CA GLY A 47 -4.27 -15.99 -4.95
C GLY A 47 -4.54 -16.85 -6.18
N SER A 48 -5.68 -17.55 -6.17
CA SER A 48 -6.14 -18.35 -7.31
C SER A 48 -6.99 -17.50 -8.26
N PHE A 49 -6.85 -17.75 -9.56
CA PHE A 49 -7.66 -17.19 -10.64
C PHE A 49 -8.42 -18.33 -11.30
N ALA A 50 -9.73 -18.20 -11.45
CA ALA A 50 -10.54 -19.13 -12.22
C ALA A 50 -10.75 -18.51 -13.61
N VAL A 51 -10.31 -19.19 -14.66
CA VAL A 51 -10.58 -18.78 -16.04
C VAL A 51 -11.28 -19.92 -16.75
N ARG A 52 -12.43 -19.65 -17.38
CA ARG A 52 -13.13 -20.61 -18.23
C ARG A 52 -12.29 -20.92 -19.47
N GLN A 53 -12.12 -22.20 -19.79
CA GLN A 53 -11.47 -22.62 -21.03
C GLN A 53 -12.37 -22.28 -22.23
N LEU A 54 -11.79 -21.79 -23.33
CA LEU A 54 -12.53 -21.60 -24.58
C LEU A 54 -12.53 -22.94 -25.34
N TYR A 55 -13.71 -23.40 -25.77
CA TYR A 55 -13.95 -24.58 -26.61
C TYR A 55 -13.83 -25.98 -25.97
N THR A 56 -14.04 -26.10 -24.66
CA THR A 56 -14.33 -27.38 -23.99
C THR A 56 -15.35 -27.13 -22.88
N ASP A 57 -16.40 -27.95 -22.85
CA ASP A 57 -17.55 -27.81 -21.96
C ASP A 57 -17.14 -27.73 -20.46
N ASP A 58 -17.74 -26.79 -19.73
CA ASP A 58 -17.85 -26.66 -18.26
C ASP A 58 -16.64 -26.85 -17.31
N GLU A 59 -15.40 -26.98 -17.81
CA GLU A 59 -14.21 -27.08 -16.95
C GLU A 59 -13.60 -25.70 -16.62
N GLU A 60 -13.68 -25.30 -15.34
CA GLU A 60 -12.90 -24.17 -14.80
C GLU A 60 -11.48 -24.62 -14.46
N VAL A 61 -10.48 -24.00 -15.08
CA VAL A 61 -9.08 -24.21 -14.72
C VAL A 61 -8.70 -23.18 -13.65
N LEU A 62 -8.36 -23.69 -12.46
CA LEU A 62 -7.83 -22.89 -11.35
C LEU A 62 -6.33 -22.68 -11.54
N PHE A 63 -5.93 -21.42 -11.75
CA PHE A 63 -4.53 -21.01 -11.81
C PHE A 63 -4.11 -20.39 -10.48
N LYS A 64 -3.15 -21.02 -9.80
CA LYS A 64 -2.55 -20.48 -8.57
C LYS A 64 -1.11 -20.07 -8.86
N ALA A 65 -0.82 -18.78 -8.74
CA ALA A 65 0.54 -18.26 -8.93
C ALA A 65 0.84 -17.14 -7.95
N ALA A 66 2.04 -17.18 -7.36
CA ALA A 66 2.64 -16.07 -6.63
C ALA A 66 3.86 -15.59 -7.42
N ARG A 67 3.84 -14.34 -7.89
CA ARG A 67 4.91 -13.78 -8.74
C ARG A 67 5.27 -12.34 -8.32
N PRO A 68 6.55 -12.06 -8.06
CA PRO A 68 7.04 -10.69 -7.99
C PRO A 68 6.70 -9.94 -9.28
N THR A 69 6.30 -8.69 -9.14
CA THR A 69 5.97 -7.80 -10.25
C THR A 69 6.78 -6.52 -10.14
N LEU A 70 7.41 -6.11 -11.24
CA LEU A 70 8.12 -4.85 -11.41
C LEU A 70 7.29 -3.97 -12.33
N LEU A 71 6.97 -2.76 -11.86
CA LEU A 71 6.24 -1.74 -12.60
C LEU A 71 7.19 -0.56 -12.77
N ASN A 72 7.42 -0.13 -14.01
CA ASN A 72 8.20 1.07 -14.31
C ASN A 72 7.35 2.10 -15.04
N GLY A 73 7.54 3.37 -14.69
CA GLY A 73 6.93 4.51 -15.35
C GLY A 73 7.30 5.80 -14.63
N ILE A 74 6.93 6.92 -15.24
CA ILE A 74 7.34 8.27 -14.81
C ILE A 74 6.32 8.86 -13.83
N GLU A 75 5.05 8.54 -14.02
CA GLU A 75 3.95 9.00 -13.17
C GLU A 75 3.67 8.01 -12.02
N ASP A 76 2.91 8.45 -11.02
CA ASP A 76 2.43 7.54 -9.96
C ASP A 76 1.40 6.56 -10.54
N ILE A 77 1.89 5.39 -10.95
CA ILE A 77 1.08 4.34 -11.60
C ILE A 77 0.06 3.71 -10.64
N ILE A 78 0.38 3.68 -9.34
CA ILE A 78 -0.41 2.98 -8.32
C ILE A 78 -1.40 3.95 -7.67
N GLY A 79 -2.59 4.10 -8.27
CA GLY A 79 -3.66 4.92 -7.69
C GLY A 79 -4.48 4.24 -6.58
N ARG A 80 -4.27 2.94 -6.31
CA ARG A 80 -5.07 2.17 -5.33
C ARG A 80 -4.22 1.72 -4.14
N SER A 81 -4.73 2.01 -2.94
CA SER A 81 -4.06 1.72 -1.67
C SER A 81 -3.76 0.23 -1.44
N ASP A 82 -4.62 -0.67 -1.91
CA ASP A 82 -4.40 -2.12 -1.73
C ASP A 82 -3.12 -2.61 -2.44
N LEU A 83 -2.83 -2.10 -3.63
CA LEU A 83 -1.61 -2.45 -4.35
C LEU A 83 -0.39 -1.72 -3.76
N ALA A 84 -0.55 -0.46 -3.36
CA ALA A 84 0.52 0.32 -2.74
C ALA A 84 1.00 -0.28 -1.41
N ASP A 85 0.08 -0.76 -0.57
CA ASP A 85 0.42 -1.49 0.66
C ASP A 85 1.20 -2.80 0.41
N ARG A 86 1.17 -3.31 -0.82
CA ARG A 86 1.82 -4.53 -1.28
C ARG A 86 3.05 -4.27 -2.17
N ALA A 87 3.42 -3.01 -2.36
CA ALA A 87 4.50 -2.59 -3.24
C ALA A 87 5.66 -1.97 -2.45
N ILE A 88 6.83 -1.97 -3.07
CA ILE A 88 7.97 -1.16 -2.64
C ILE A 88 8.15 -0.10 -3.72
N LEU A 89 7.97 1.17 -3.37
CA LEU A 89 8.05 2.26 -4.33
C LEU A 89 9.48 2.82 -4.37
N LEU A 90 10.14 2.79 -5.51
CA LEU A 90 11.49 3.30 -5.66
C LEU A 90 11.46 4.53 -6.57
N THR A 91 11.56 5.72 -5.98
CA THR A 91 11.70 6.98 -6.73
C THR A 91 13.17 7.20 -7.04
N LEU A 92 13.52 7.18 -8.33
CA LEU A 92 14.87 7.44 -8.81
C LEU A 92 14.99 8.90 -9.25
N GLY A 93 16.09 9.56 -8.89
CA GLY A 93 16.37 10.92 -9.33
C GLY A 93 16.68 10.99 -10.83
N PRO A 94 16.42 12.13 -11.49
CA PRO A 94 16.77 12.30 -12.89
C PRO A 94 18.29 12.25 -13.08
N ILE A 95 18.74 11.60 -14.15
CA ILE A 95 20.17 11.53 -14.51
C ILE A 95 20.54 12.84 -15.21
N GLY A 96 21.41 13.64 -14.57
CA GLY A 96 21.92 14.89 -15.13
C GLY A 96 22.71 14.65 -16.42
N GLU A 97 22.78 15.64 -17.31
CA GLU A 97 23.42 15.49 -18.64
C GLU A 97 24.86 14.98 -18.55
N GLU A 98 25.63 15.51 -17.60
CA GLU A 98 27.04 15.15 -17.35
C GLU A 98 27.22 13.77 -16.70
N GLN A 99 26.15 13.17 -16.17
CA GLN A 99 26.17 11.85 -15.55
C GLN A 99 25.68 10.74 -16.50
N ARG A 100 25.25 11.11 -17.71
CA ARG A 100 24.79 10.14 -18.71
C ARG A 100 25.97 9.32 -19.21
N ARG A 101 25.75 8.01 -19.31
CA ARG A 101 26.77 7.04 -19.72
C ARG A 101 26.25 6.24 -20.90
N SER A 102 27.16 5.80 -21.76
CA SER A 102 26.75 4.94 -22.88
C SER A 102 26.30 3.57 -22.35
N GLU A 103 25.38 2.93 -23.06
CA GLU A 103 24.90 1.59 -22.72
C GLU A 103 26.06 0.59 -22.65
N THR A 104 27.03 0.69 -23.57
CA THR A 104 28.22 -0.18 -23.59
C THR A 104 29.06 -0.05 -22.33
N GLU A 105 29.27 1.18 -21.86
CA GLU A 105 30.04 1.46 -20.65
C GLU A 105 29.32 0.94 -19.40
N LEU A 106 28.00 1.18 -19.33
CA LEU A 106 27.14 0.71 -18.25
C LEU A 106 27.17 -0.82 -18.15
N TRP A 107 26.97 -1.54 -19.26
CA TRP A 107 27.00 -3.00 -19.26
C TRP A 107 28.37 -3.54 -18.89
N ARG A 108 29.46 -2.93 -19.37
CA ARG A 108 30.81 -3.34 -19.01
C ARG A 108 31.03 -3.27 -17.51
N GLU A 109 30.63 -2.18 -16.86
CA GLU A 109 30.76 -2.05 -15.40
C GLU A 109 29.82 -2.95 -14.63
N PHE A 110 28.59 -3.12 -15.10
CA PHE A 110 27.65 -4.06 -14.50
C PHE A 110 28.21 -5.48 -14.52
N GLU A 111 28.74 -5.94 -15.66
CA GLU A 111 29.31 -7.28 -15.80
C GLU A 111 30.52 -7.51 -14.87
N LEU A 112 31.34 -6.47 -14.65
CA LEU A 112 32.43 -6.52 -13.68
C LEU A 112 31.91 -6.62 -12.23
N ALA A 113 30.84 -5.89 -11.89
CA ALA A 113 30.25 -5.91 -10.55
C ALA A 113 29.33 -7.11 -10.30
N ARG A 114 28.80 -7.73 -11.36
CA ARG A 114 27.74 -8.77 -11.32
C ARG A 114 28.05 -9.92 -10.35
N PRO A 115 29.27 -10.51 -10.32
CA PRO A 115 29.57 -11.61 -9.39
C PRO A 115 29.48 -11.18 -7.93
N ALA A 116 29.96 -9.98 -7.61
CA ALA A 116 29.91 -9.44 -6.25
C ALA A 116 28.48 -9.09 -5.84
N ILE A 117 27.69 -8.49 -6.74
CA ILE A 117 26.27 -8.21 -6.50
C ILE A 117 25.51 -9.52 -6.22
N LEU A 118 25.69 -10.53 -7.06
CA LEU A 118 25.03 -11.82 -6.88
C LEU A 118 25.47 -12.51 -5.58
N GLY A 119 26.76 -12.50 -5.27
CA GLY A 119 27.30 -13.04 -4.02
C GLY A 119 26.66 -12.39 -2.79
N ALA A 120 26.64 -11.06 -2.74
CA ALA A 120 26.03 -10.31 -1.63
C ALA A 120 24.53 -10.62 -1.46
N LEU A 121 23.78 -10.77 -2.56
CA LEU A 121 22.37 -11.15 -2.51
C LEU A 121 22.17 -12.57 -1.97
N LEU A 122 23.01 -13.52 -2.39
CA LEU A 122 22.96 -14.90 -1.91
C LEU A 122 23.37 -15.02 -0.44
N ASP A 123 24.39 -14.28 -0.03
CA ASP A 123 24.83 -14.22 1.38
C ASP A 123 23.74 -13.66 2.28
N ALA A 124 23.07 -12.59 1.85
CA ALA A 124 21.94 -12.02 2.57
C ALA A 124 20.76 -13.01 2.68
N ALA A 125 20.46 -13.74 1.61
CA ALA A 125 19.42 -14.77 1.62
C ALA A 125 19.79 -15.94 2.55
N ALA A 126 21.02 -16.43 2.50
CA ALA A 126 21.50 -17.49 3.39
C ALA A 126 21.48 -17.05 4.86
N HIS A 127 21.84 -15.80 5.14
CA HIS A 127 21.71 -15.20 6.47
C HIS A 127 20.25 -15.13 6.93
N GLY A 128 19.37 -14.61 6.09
CA GLY A 128 17.93 -14.53 6.36
C GLY A 128 17.30 -15.88 6.67
N LEU A 129 17.63 -16.93 5.90
CA LEU A 129 17.13 -18.29 6.14
C LEU A 129 17.52 -18.83 7.52
N ARG A 130 18.72 -18.50 8.01
CA ARG A 130 19.16 -18.88 9.36
C ARG A 130 18.47 -18.07 10.45
N ALA A 131 18.23 -16.78 10.21
CA ALA A 131 17.75 -15.85 11.23
C ALA A 131 16.21 -15.79 11.34
N VAL A 132 15.46 -16.12 10.29
CA VAL A 132 14.01 -15.83 10.18
C VAL A 132 13.18 -16.39 11.34
N GLY A 133 13.52 -17.56 11.88
CA GLY A 133 12.81 -18.16 13.02
C GLY A 133 12.99 -17.41 14.35
N SER A 134 13.94 -16.49 14.44
CA SER A 134 14.25 -15.71 15.64
C SER A 134 13.74 -14.26 15.56
N VAL A 135 13.31 -13.80 14.39
CA VAL A 135 12.91 -12.41 14.17
C VAL A 135 11.50 -12.17 14.72
N HIS A 136 11.37 -11.13 15.54
CA HIS A 136 10.10 -10.69 16.10
C HIS A 136 9.88 -9.21 15.82
N LEU A 137 8.78 -8.89 15.14
CA LEU A 137 8.34 -7.52 14.89
C LEU A 137 7.20 -7.17 15.84
N GLY A 138 7.33 -6.07 16.58
CA GLY A 138 6.29 -5.62 17.52
C GLY A 138 4.96 -5.24 16.85
N ARG A 139 4.99 -4.87 15.57
CA ARG A 139 3.79 -4.62 14.75
C ARG A 139 4.00 -5.16 13.34
N LEU A 140 3.11 -6.06 12.93
CA LEU A 140 3.17 -6.65 11.59
C LEU A 140 2.47 -5.74 10.56
N PRO A 141 3.13 -5.42 9.43
CA PRO A 141 2.50 -4.76 8.30
C PRO A 141 1.62 -5.74 7.51
N ARG A 142 0.88 -5.24 6.51
CA ARG A 142 0.00 -6.06 5.65
C ARG A 142 0.76 -7.22 4.99
N MET A 143 2.00 -6.99 4.57
CA MET A 143 2.91 -8.03 4.07
C MET A 143 3.79 -8.57 5.22
N ALA A 144 3.17 -9.25 6.19
CA ALA A 144 3.84 -9.72 7.40
C ALA A 144 5.04 -10.64 7.10
N ASP A 145 4.84 -11.67 6.28
CA ASP A 145 5.88 -12.64 5.94
C ASP A 145 7.06 -11.99 5.20
N PHE A 146 6.77 -11.06 4.29
CA PHE A 146 7.80 -10.27 3.61
C PHE A 146 8.59 -9.41 4.60
N ALA A 147 7.92 -8.74 5.54
CA ALA A 147 8.58 -7.90 6.53
C ALA A 147 9.46 -8.72 7.49
N LEU A 148 8.99 -9.89 7.93
CA LEU A 148 9.79 -10.82 8.74
C LEU A 148 11.01 -11.31 7.96
N TRP A 149 10.81 -11.73 6.71
CA TRP A 149 11.87 -12.20 5.83
C TRP A 149 12.93 -11.13 5.59
N ALA A 150 12.53 -9.92 5.19
CA ALA A 150 13.45 -8.84 4.93
C ALA A 150 14.17 -8.35 6.19
N THR A 151 13.50 -8.35 7.35
CA THR A 151 14.15 -8.05 8.64
C THR A 151 15.14 -9.15 9.05
N ALA A 152 14.89 -10.41 8.69
CA ALA A 152 15.86 -11.49 8.89
C ALA A 152 17.12 -11.29 8.04
N CYS A 153 16.96 -10.83 6.79
CA CYS A 153 18.08 -10.52 5.91
C CYS A 153 18.83 -9.24 6.33
N GLU A 154 18.16 -8.31 7.02
CA GLU A 154 18.69 -6.98 7.38
C GLU A 154 20.06 -7.06 8.02
N THR A 155 20.21 -7.86 9.09
CA THR A 155 21.46 -7.94 9.87
C THR A 155 22.63 -8.57 9.13
N GLY A 156 22.40 -9.14 7.94
CA GLY A 156 23.46 -9.62 7.06
C GLY A 156 24.11 -8.52 6.21
N LEU A 157 23.41 -7.40 6.00
CA LEU A 157 23.86 -6.30 5.13
C LEU A 157 23.89 -4.94 5.84
N TRP A 158 23.02 -4.72 6.82
CA TRP A 158 22.79 -3.45 7.50
C TRP A 158 22.60 -3.65 9.01
N PRO A 159 22.77 -2.60 9.82
CA PRO A 159 22.40 -2.64 11.22
C PRO A 159 20.90 -2.90 11.41
N ALA A 160 20.54 -3.53 12.54
CA ALA A 160 19.16 -3.78 12.90
C ALA A 160 18.31 -2.48 12.87
N ASN A 161 17.04 -2.59 12.47
CA ASN A 161 16.05 -1.51 12.29
C ASN A 161 16.25 -0.55 11.10
N THR A 162 17.28 -0.75 10.27
CA THR A 162 17.47 -0.02 9.01
C THR A 162 16.33 -0.26 8.00
N PHE A 163 16.07 -1.53 7.66
CA PHE A 163 14.99 -1.96 6.77
C PHE A 163 13.63 -1.60 7.34
N THR A 164 13.35 -1.87 8.62
CA THR A 164 12.03 -1.58 9.20
C THR A 164 11.69 -0.09 9.12
N ARG A 165 12.66 0.80 9.38
CA ARG A 165 12.51 2.24 9.22
C ARG A 165 12.33 2.64 7.76
N ALA A 166 13.16 2.11 6.86
CA ALA A 166 13.07 2.40 5.43
C ALA A 166 11.72 1.94 4.84
N TYR A 167 11.26 0.75 5.20
CA TYR A 167 9.99 0.19 4.75
C TYR A 167 8.78 0.96 5.31
N ALA A 168 8.84 1.39 6.59
CA ALA A 168 7.81 2.25 7.16
C ALA A 168 7.74 3.61 6.45
N ALA A 169 8.88 4.23 6.17
CA ALA A 169 8.96 5.47 5.40
C ALA A 169 8.44 5.29 3.97
N ASN A 170 8.79 4.19 3.31
CA ASN A 170 8.33 3.85 1.97
C ASN A 170 6.80 3.75 1.90
N ARG A 171 6.19 3.06 2.85
CA ARG A 171 4.73 2.95 2.94
C ARG A 171 4.06 4.28 3.24
N LYS A 172 4.65 5.12 4.09
CA LYS A 172 4.12 6.48 4.37
C LYS A 172 4.14 7.33 3.09
N ALA A 173 5.27 7.37 2.39
CA ALA A 173 5.40 8.12 1.13
C ALA A 173 4.43 7.63 0.05
N ALA A 174 4.25 6.31 -0.09
CA ALA A 174 3.29 5.73 -1.03
C ALA A 174 1.84 6.14 -0.74
N ILE A 175 1.48 6.22 0.53
CA ILE A 175 0.15 6.66 0.96
C ILE A 175 -0.04 8.16 0.68
N GLU A 176 0.98 8.98 0.94
CA GLU A 176 0.94 10.42 0.67
C GLU A 176 0.74 10.71 -0.83
N GLY A 177 1.49 10.04 -1.72
CA GLY A 177 1.33 10.20 -3.18
C GLY A 177 -0.07 9.85 -3.69
N ILE A 178 -0.69 8.77 -3.18
CA ILE A 178 -2.07 8.39 -3.53
C ILE A 178 -3.07 9.47 -3.11
N ILE A 179 -2.83 10.13 -1.98
CA ILE A 179 -3.71 11.16 -1.44
C ILE A 179 -3.61 12.45 -2.25
N ASP A 180 -2.40 12.82 -2.67
CA ASP A 180 -2.19 13.96 -3.55
C ASP A 180 -2.81 13.71 -4.95
N ALA A 181 -2.85 12.44 -5.40
CA ALA A 181 -3.54 12.04 -6.63
C ALA A 181 -5.07 11.94 -6.50
N ASP A 182 -5.63 11.69 -5.30
CA ASP A 182 -7.07 11.65 -5.07
C ASP A 182 -7.58 13.04 -4.62
N PRO A 183 -8.28 13.80 -5.50
CA PRO A 183 -8.74 15.15 -5.17
C PRO A 183 -9.68 15.19 -3.96
N ILE A 184 -10.45 14.11 -3.71
CA ILE A 184 -11.35 14.04 -2.55
C ILE A 184 -10.53 13.83 -1.28
N ALA A 185 -9.51 12.97 -1.32
CA ALA A 185 -8.63 12.72 -0.19
C ALA A 185 -7.85 13.97 0.21
N ALA A 186 -7.27 14.67 -0.77
CA ALA A 186 -6.58 15.94 -0.56
C ALA A 186 -7.51 16.99 0.08
N CYS A 187 -8.75 17.09 -0.43
CA CYS A 187 -9.76 17.99 0.15
C CYS A 187 -10.13 17.61 1.60
N VAL A 188 -10.28 16.33 1.92
CA VAL A 188 -10.57 15.89 3.30
C VAL A 188 -9.38 16.16 4.24
N ARG A 189 -8.14 15.96 3.78
CA ARG A 189 -6.93 16.30 4.53
C ARG A 189 -6.89 17.78 4.87
N GLU A 190 -7.10 18.64 3.89
CA GLU A 190 -7.17 20.10 4.09
C GLU A 190 -8.37 20.50 4.97
N PHE A 191 -9.51 19.84 4.80
CA PHE A 191 -10.71 20.13 5.59
C PHE A 191 -10.54 19.81 7.09
N MET A 192 -9.78 18.74 7.39
CA MET A 192 -9.50 18.27 8.74
C MET A 192 -8.24 18.90 9.36
N SER A 193 -7.39 19.59 8.60
CA SER A 193 -6.21 20.27 9.15
C SER A 193 -6.59 21.36 10.16
N GLU A 194 -7.71 22.04 9.92
CA GLU A 194 -8.27 23.08 10.78
C GLU A 194 -9.25 22.54 11.85
N ARG A 195 -9.54 21.23 11.86
CA ARG A 195 -10.62 20.64 12.67
C ARG A 195 -10.24 19.29 13.29
N PRO A 196 -10.28 19.18 14.63
CA PRO A 196 -9.99 17.90 15.30
C PRO A 196 -11.11 16.85 15.10
N SER A 197 -12.34 17.29 14.87
CA SER A 197 -13.45 16.37 14.58
C SER A 197 -14.53 17.02 13.72
N TRP A 198 -15.21 16.20 12.91
CA TRP A 198 -16.36 16.62 12.11
C TRP A 198 -17.43 15.53 12.12
N THR A 199 -18.70 15.93 12.16
CA THR A 199 -19.84 15.01 12.06
C THR A 199 -20.88 15.62 11.13
N GLY A 200 -21.35 14.86 10.15
CA GLY A 200 -22.38 15.32 9.22
C GLY A 200 -22.76 14.28 8.19
N SER A 201 -23.67 14.61 7.28
CA SER A 201 -24.03 13.72 6.17
C SER A 201 -23.07 13.90 4.99
N ALA A 202 -23.04 12.93 4.07
CA ALA A 202 -22.30 13.07 2.81
C ALA A 202 -22.76 14.28 1.98
N ALA A 203 -24.02 14.70 2.12
CA ALA A 203 -24.55 15.87 1.43
C ALA A 203 -24.05 17.18 2.04
N ASP A 204 -23.80 17.20 3.34
CA ASP A 204 -23.26 18.36 4.03
C ASP A 204 -21.77 18.50 3.73
N LEU A 205 -21.03 17.38 3.74
CA LEU A 205 -19.63 17.37 3.32
C LEU A 205 -19.47 17.89 1.88
N LEU A 206 -20.30 17.39 0.95
CA LEU A 206 -20.27 17.81 -0.44
C LEU A 206 -20.52 19.32 -0.59
N ARG A 207 -21.49 19.86 0.15
CA ARG A 207 -21.79 21.31 0.14
C ARG A 207 -20.63 22.14 0.70
N VAL A 208 -20.05 21.72 1.82
CA VAL A 208 -18.92 22.41 2.46
C VAL A 208 -17.68 22.38 1.58
N SER A 209 -17.40 21.26 0.92
CA SER A 209 -16.29 21.16 -0.04
C SER A 209 -16.51 22.06 -1.26
N VAL A 210 -17.75 22.17 -1.78
CA VAL A 210 -18.09 23.03 -2.93
C VAL A 210 -17.96 24.53 -2.59
N GLN A 211 -18.17 24.91 -1.34
CA GLN A 211 -17.97 26.29 -0.89
C GLN A 211 -16.48 26.66 -0.73
N ARG A 212 -15.62 25.70 -0.39
CA ARG A 212 -14.17 25.90 -0.23
C ARG A 212 -13.38 25.69 -1.53
N SER A 213 -13.90 24.91 -2.47
CA SER A 213 -13.22 24.57 -3.73
C SER A 213 -13.16 25.70 -4.76
N SER A 214 -13.33 26.97 -4.35
CA SER A 214 -13.04 28.10 -5.24
C SER A 214 -11.54 28.18 -5.57
N ASP A 215 -10.66 27.62 -4.71
CA ASP A 215 -9.20 27.70 -4.87
C ASP A 215 -8.50 26.37 -5.19
N CYS A 216 -9.06 25.20 -4.83
CA CYS A 216 -8.32 23.92 -4.90
C CYS A 216 -8.69 22.99 -6.06
N ILE A 217 -9.91 23.07 -6.64
CA ILE A 217 -10.37 22.14 -7.69
C ILE A 217 -11.35 22.85 -8.63
N PRO A 218 -11.09 22.93 -9.96
CA PRO A 218 -12.06 23.47 -10.91
C PRO A 218 -13.39 22.71 -10.81
N ARG A 219 -14.51 23.45 -10.78
CA ARG A 219 -15.88 22.91 -10.68
C ARG A 219 -16.20 21.80 -11.72
N ASP A 220 -15.42 21.76 -12.80
CA ASP A 220 -15.55 20.84 -13.95
C ASP A 220 -14.45 19.78 -14.03
N GLY A 221 -13.61 19.64 -13.00
CA GLY A 221 -12.55 18.63 -12.95
C GLY A 221 -13.09 17.20 -13.03
N THR A 222 -12.63 16.45 -14.04
CA THR A 222 -12.97 15.05 -14.30
C THR A 222 -12.57 14.16 -13.12
N GLY A 223 -13.43 14.03 -12.11
CA GLY A 223 -13.14 13.20 -10.93
C GLY A 223 -13.92 13.57 -9.65
N TRP A 224 -14.48 14.78 -9.56
CA TRP A 224 -15.24 15.17 -8.37
C TRP A 224 -16.63 14.50 -8.31
N PRO A 225 -17.05 13.95 -7.14
CA PRO A 225 -18.31 13.23 -7.03
C PRO A 225 -19.49 14.19 -7.10
N LYS A 226 -20.33 14.03 -8.14
CA LYS A 226 -21.54 14.84 -8.37
C LYS A 226 -22.71 14.50 -7.45
N ASN A 227 -22.64 13.42 -6.67
CA ASN A 227 -23.71 12.96 -5.79
C ASN A 227 -23.13 12.49 -4.43
N PRO A 228 -23.79 12.81 -3.29
CA PRO A 228 -23.42 12.33 -1.96
C PRO A 228 -23.21 10.81 -1.84
N ARG A 229 -23.91 9.98 -2.62
CA ARG A 229 -23.71 8.52 -2.62
C ARG A 229 -22.34 8.11 -3.19
N VAL A 230 -21.93 8.77 -4.27
CA VAL A 230 -20.63 8.53 -4.92
C VAL A 230 -19.52 8.99 -3.98
N LEU A 231 -19.67 10.16 -3.36
CA LEU A 231 -18.73 10.65 -2.34
C LEU A 231 -18.60 9.66 -1.17
N ALA A 232 -19.71 9.14 -0.63
CA ALA A 232 -19.64 8.13 0.43
C ALA A 232 -18.93 6.85 0.00
N GLY A 233 -19.09 6.41 -1.25
CA GLY A 233 -18.36 5.27 -1.82
C GLY A 233 -16.85 5.53 -1.94
N HIS A 234 -16.46 6.73 -2.38
CA HIS A 234 -15.07 7.15 -2.41
C HIS A 234 -14.47 7.22 -1.00
N LEU A 235 -15.14 7.85 -0.04
CA LEU A 235 -14.68 7.95 1.34
C LEU A 235 -14.48 6.59 2.01
N ARG A 236 -15.32 5.59 1.68
CA ARG A 236 -15.13 4.21 2.15
C ARG A 236 -13.85 3.58 1.61
N ARG A 237 -13.54 3.81 0.33
CA ARG A 237 -12.27 3.36 -0.28
C ARG A 237 -11.08 4.13 0.30
N ALA A 238 -11.31 5.39 0.67
CA ALA A 238 -10.32 6.29 1.24
C ALA A 238 -10.01 6.06 2.72
N GLN A 239 -10.90 5.38 3.44
CA GLN A 239 -10.81 5.19 4.88
C GLN A 239 -9.47 4.61 5.33
N THR A 240 -8.93 3.63 4.59
CA THR A 240 -7.66 2.97 4.94
C THR A 240 -6.48 3.94 4.90
N PHE A 241 -6.37 4.78 3.86
CA PHE A 241 -5.24 5.69 3.72
C PHE A 241 -5.40 6.94 4.59
N LEU A 242 -6.62 7.44 4.75
CA LEU A 242 -6.88 8.56 5.66
C LEU A 242 -6.52 8.17 7.10
N ARG A 243 -6.78 6.92 7.50
CA ARG A 243 -6.37 6.41 8.82
C ARG A 243 -4.86 6.41 9.01
N ALA A 244 -4.09 6.13 7.96
CA ALA A 244 -2.63 6.17 8.02
C ALA A 244 -2.09 7.61 8.20
N LEU A 245 -2.84 8.63 7.76
CA LEU A 245 -2.58 10.04 8.07
C LEU A 245 -3.15 10.51 9.42
N GLY A 246 -3.67 9.60 10.25
CA GLY A 246 -4.32 9.95 11.51
C GLY A 246 -5.75 10.45 11.37
N ILE A 247 -6.38 10.38 10.19
CA ILE A 247 -7.78 10.75 9.98
C ILE A 247 -8.65 9.49 9.97
N GLU A 248 -9.39 9.26 11.05
CA GLU A 248 -10.35 8.16 11.13
C GLU A 248 -11.72 8.61 10.61
N ILE A 249 -12.26 7.88 9.65
CA ILE A 249 -13.64 8.03 9.16
C ILE A 249 -14.47 6.86 9.65
N ALA A 250 -15.62 7.14 10.26
CA ALA A 250 -16.62 6.16 10.66
C ALA A 250 -17.98 6.50 10.03
N PHE A 251 -18.71 5.47 9.63
CA PHE A 251 -20.07 5.59 9.07
C PHE A 251 -21.06 4.97 10.05
N SER A 252 -22.01 5.74 10.55
CA SER A 252 -23.09 5.27 11.43
C SER A 252 -24.47 5.57 10.83
N ARG A 253 -25.50 4.94 11.40
CA ARG A 253 -26.89 5.35 11.21
C ARG A 253 -27.43 5.82 12.54
N GLU A 254 -27.94 7.04 12.61
CA GLU A 254 -28.42 7.65 13.85
C GLU A 254 -29.87 8.15 13.69
N GLY A 255 -30.62 8.18 14.80
CA GLY A 255 -32.01 8.62 14.87
C GLY A 255 -33.07 7.59 14.45
N ARG A 256 -34.36 7.88 14.75
CA ARG A 256 -35.52 7.01 14.45
C ARG A 256 -35.74 6.74 12.96
N ALA A 257 -35.24 7.62 12.08
CA ALA A 257 -35.34 7.50 10.62
C ALA A 257 -34.09 6.86 9.97
N GLY A 258 -33.06 6.51 10.75
CA GLY A 258 -31.84 5.86 10.25
C GLY A 258 -31.00 6.73 9.30
N SER A 259 -30.83 8.02 9.61
CA SER A 259 -30.05 8.94 8.77
C SER A 259 -28.58 8.52 8.77
N ARG A 260 -27.95 8.58 7.58
CA ARG A 260 -26.55 8.16 7.40
C ARG A 260 -25.63 9.30 7.86
N VAL A 261 -24.85 9.04 8.90
CA VAL A 261 -23.92 9.99 9.50
C VAL A 261 -22.48 9.56 9.21
N ILE A 262 -21.64 10.52 8.88
CA ILE A 262 -20.20 10.36 8.71
C ILE A 262 -19.55 11.12 9.87
N ARG A 263 -18.69 10.43 10.61
CA ARG A 263 -17.87 11.01 11.68
C ARG A 263 -16.41 10.92 11.27
N MET A 264 -15.73 12.06 11.27
CA MET A 264 -14.30 12.17 11.01
C MET A 264 -13.60 12.65 12.28
N ARG A 265 -12.47 12.03 12.61
CA ARG A 265 -11.61 12.44 13.73
C ARG A 265 -10.18 12.53 13.23
N SER A 266 -9.55 13.65 13.49
CA SER A 266 -8.10 13.81 13.30
C SER A 266 -7.44 13.49 14.63
N PHE A 267 -6.57 12.50 14.63
CA PHE A 267 -5.61 12.30 15.68
C PHE A 267 -4.36 13.06 15.25
N PRO A 268 -3.89 14.06 16.03
CA PRO A 268 -2.55 14.59 15.79
C PRO A 268 -1.58 13.41 15.77
N GLU A 269 -0.60 13.42 14.85
CA GLU A 269 0.42 12.37 14.76
C GLU A 269 0.85 12.00 16.18
N ASN A 270 0.51 10.78 16.61
CA ASN A 270 0.94 10.27 17.90
C ASN A 270 2.46 10.15 17.84
N THR A 271 3.12 11.25 18.20
CA THR A 271 4.34 11.19 18.98
C THR A 271 4.04 10.21 20.11
N VAL A 272 4.83 9.13 20.13
CA VAL A 272 4.80 8.01 21.08
C VAL A 272 4.23 8.45 22.43
N SER A 273 3.09 7.89 22.80
CA SER A 273 2.59 7.93 24.17
C SER A 273 2.13 6.53 24.53
N THR A 274 3.09 5.74 25.00
CA THR A 274 2.88 4.54 25.81
C THR A 274 1.95 4.92 26.95
N VAL A 275 0.77 4.30 27.03
CA VAL A 275 0.03 4.25 28.29
C VAL A 275 -0.36 2.81 28.56
N SER A 276 0.46 2.17 29.37
CA SER A 276 0.11 1.00 30.16
C SER A 276 -1.05 1.38 31.07
N SER A 277 -2.17 0.68 30.98
CA SER A 277 -3.11 0.57 32.09
C SER A 277 -3.17 -0.89 32.49
N VAL A 278 -2.35 -1.22 33.49
CA VAL A 278 -2.57 -2.40 34.31
C VAL A 278 -3.70 -2.02 35.27
N SER A 279 -4.88 -2.59 35.03
CA SER A 279 -5.96 -2.56 36.01
C SER A 279 -5.72 -3.70 36.99
N ASP A 280 -5.15 -3.30 38.12
CA ASP A 280 -5.03 -4.06 39.35
C ASP A 280 -6.40 -4.67 39.72
N SER A 281 -6.49 -6.00 39.72
CA SER A 281 -7.61 -6.75 40.30
C SER A 281 -7.06 -7.49 41.50
N GLY A 282 -6.89 -6.73 42.58
CA GLY A 282 -6.55 -7.23 43.91
C GLY A 282 -7.55 -8.29 44.36
N SER A 283 -7.03 -9.50 44.49
CA SER A 283 -7.62 -10.64 45.18
C SER A 283 -7.89 -10.29 46.65
N GLY A 284 -9.16 -10.23 47.03
CA GLY A 284 -9.58 -10.37 48.42
C GLY A 284 -9.63 -11.85 48.77
N ALA A 285 -8.70 -12.30 49.61
CA ALA A 285 -8.82 -13.55 50.34
C ALA A 285 -8.25 -13.34 51.74
N ASP A 286 -9.13 -13.52 52.71
CA ASP A 286 -8.93 -13.49 54.15
C ASP A 286 -7.74 -14.35 54.62
N SER A 287 -7.00 -13.85 55.61
CA SER A 287 -6.76 -14.61 56.86
C SER A 287 -6.00 -13.79 57.92
N GLU A 288 -6.53 -13.90 59.15
CA GLU A 288 -5.84 -13.90 60.45
C GLU A 288 -5.57 -12.58 61.18
N GLN A 289 -6.55 -12.26 62.05
CA GLN A 289 -6.37 -11.56 63.31
C GLN A 289 -5.62 -12.44 64.32
N GLN A 290 -4.49 -11.91 64.80
CA GLN A 290 -4.08 -11.70 66.21
C GLN A 290 -4.08 -12.87 67.22
N PRO A 291 -3.42 -12.69 68.39
CA PRO A 291 -2.19 -11.95 68.69
C PRO A 291 -1.09 -12.82 69.31
#